data_AF-A0A218UKU1-F1
#
_entry.id   AF-A0A218UKU1-F1
#
_cell.length_a   1.000
_cell.length_b   1.000
_cell.length_c   1.000
_cell.angle_alpha   90.00
_cell.angle_beta   90.00
_cell.angle_gamma   90.00
#
_symmetry.space_group_name_H-M   'P 1'
#
loop_
_entity.id
_entity.type
_entity.pdbx_description
1 polymer ?
#
loop_
_entity_poly.entity_id
_entity_poly.type
_entity_poly.pdbx_seq_one_letter_code
_entity_poly.pdbx_strand_id
1 'polypeptide(L)' 'MGAARRALAGAVLPVLVLLGSWVSAENINFYNIRPPPDPTPFPNSFKCFTCDNAVDNYDCNRWAEDRWCPESE' A
#
# COMPACT_ATOMS: atom_id res chain seq x y z
N MET A 1 -7.91 -21.19 -48.14
CA MET A 1 -8.08 -21.61 -46.72
C MET A 1 -6.81 -21.46 -45.85
N GLY A 2 -5.60 -21.31 -46.40
CA GLY A 2 -4.35 -21.22 -45.60
C GLY A 2 -3.98 -19.83 -45.04
N ALA A 3 -4.30 -18.75 -45.76
CA ALA A 3 -3.95 -17.39 -45.34
C ALA A 3 -4.79 -16.89 -44.15
N ALA A 4 -6.09 -17.18 -44.14
CA ALA A 4 -6.98 -16.84 -43.02
C ALA A 4 -6.58 -17.54 -41.72
N ARG A 5 -6.18 -18.82 -41.78
CA ARG A 5 -5.68 -19.57 -40.61
C ARG A 5 -4.39 -19.00 -40.02
N ARG A 6 -3.48 -18.52 -40.87
CA ARG A 6 -2.23 -17.86 -40.45
C ARG A 6 -2.48 -16.48 -39.82
N ALA A 7 -3.42 -15.71 -40.38
CA ALA A 7 -3.84 -14.42 -39.83
C ALA A 7 -4.54 -14.57 -38.46
N LEU A 8 -5.41 -15.59 -38.31
CA LEU A 8 -6.01 -15.91 -37.00
C LEU A 8 -4.95 -16.34 -35.98
N ALA A 9 -3.99 -17.18 -36.35
CA ALA A 9 -2.93 -17.61 -35.43
C ALA A 9 -2.02 -16.44 -34.97
N GLY A 10 -1.76 -15.47 -35.85
CA GLY A 10 -0.94 -14.29 -35.53
C GLY A 10 -1.60 -13.30 -34.57
N ALA A 11 -2.94 -13.23 -34.55
CA ALA A 11 -3.70 -12.37 -33.63
C ALA A 11 -4.09 -13.07 -32.32
N VAL A 12 -4.28 -14.40 -32.35
CA VAL A 12 -4.70 -15.18 -31.17
C VAL A 12 -3.55 -15.34 -30.18
N LEU A 13 -2.31 -15.55 -30.64
CA LEU A 13 -1.16 -15.73 -29.75
C LEU A 13 -0.89 -14.52 -28.84
N PRO A 14 -0.81 -13.28 -29.36
CA PRO A 14 -0.59 -12.09 -28.54
C PRO A 14 -1.73 -11.84 -27.55
N VAL A 15 -2.98 -12.11 -27.95
CA VAL A 15 -4.15 -11.99 -27.09
C VAL A 15 -4.09 -12.98 -25.93
N LEU A 16 -3.68 -14.23 -26.17
CA LEU A 16 -3.48 -15.23 -25.12
C LEU A 16 -2.33 -14.86 -24.16
N VAL A 17 -1.25 -14.26 -24.67
CA VAL A 17 -0.14 -13.77 -23.83
C VAL A 17 -0.59 -12.61 -22.93
N LEU A 18 -1.38 -11.66 -23.46
CA LEU A 18 -1.95 -10.55 -22.69
C LEU A 18 -3.03 -11.00 -21.68
N LEU A 19 -3.76 -12.08 -21.98
CA LEU A 19 -4.70 -12.69 -21.05
C LEU A 19 -3.99 -13.52 -19.97
N GLY A 20 -2.81 -14.06 -20.26
CA GLY A 20 -1.98 -14.84 -19.32
C GLY A 20 -1.22 -14.00 -18.30
N SER A 21 -1.07 -12.69 -18.50
CA SER A 21 -0.53 -11.75 -17.50
C SER A 21 -1.54 -11.39 -16.40
N TRP A 22 -2.35 -12.35 -15.99
CA TRP A 22 -3.21 -12.21 -14.83
C TRP A 22 -2.32 -12.18 -13.58
N VAL A 23 -2.09 -10.98 -13.06
CA VAL A 23 -1.34 -10.80 -11.81
C VAL A 23 -2.19 -11.38 -10.68
N SER A 24 -1.73 -12.50 -10.13
CA SER A 24 -2.30 -13.08 -8.92
C SER A 24 -1.77 -12.29 -7.72
N ALA A 25 -2.66 -11.61 -7.00
CA ALA A 25 -2.34 -11.12 -5.67
C ALA A 25 -2.50 -12.30 -4.71
N GLU A 26 -1.40 -12.98 -4.37
CA GLU A 26 -1.42 -13.91 -3.25
C GLU A 26 -1.75 -13.14 -1.96
N ASN A 27 -2.42 -13.81 -1.01
CA ASN A 27 -2.73 -13.20 0.28
C ASN A 27 -1.42 -12.94 1.03
N ILE A 28 -0.95 -11.69 1.02
CA ILE A 28 0.23 -11.29 1.78
C ILE A 28 -0.15 -11.29 3.26
N ASN A 29 0.39 -12.25 4.00
CA ASN A 29 0.28 -12.24 5.45
C ASN A 29 1.20 -11.14 6.02
N PHE A 30 0.64 -9.94 6.21
CA PHE A 30 1.36 -8.78 6.73
C PHE A 30 1.97 -9.02 8.12
N TYR A 31 1.43 -9.93 8.93
CA TYR A 31 1.92 -10.22 10.28
C TYR A 31 3.38 -10.73 10.30
N ASN A 32 3.84 -11.37 9.21
CA ASN A 32 5.23 -11.84 9.09
C ASN A 32 6.21 -10.74 8.64
N ILE A 33 5.70 -9.65 8.05
CA ILE A 33 6.50 -8.52 7.55
C ILE A 33 6.57 -7.42 8.61
N ARG A 34 5.44 -7.14 9.24
CA ARG A 34 5.30 -6.17 10.32
C ARG A 34 4.23 -6.69 11.27
N PRO A 35 4.55 -6.84 12.58
CA PRO A 35 3.51 -7.09 13.56
C PRO A 35 2.37 -6.07 13.40
N PRO A 36 1.11 -6.47 13.63
CA PRO A 36 0.01 -5.53 13.65
C PRO A 36 0.40 -4.38 14.58
N PRO A 37 0.14 -3.13 14.19
CA PRO A 37 0.50 -2.00 15.02
C PRO A 37 -0.01 -2.24 16.43
N ASP A 38 0.84 -1.97 17.42
CA ASP A 38 0.49 -2.17 18.81
C ASP A 38 -0.86 -1.51 19.07
N PRO A 39 -1.73 -2.15 19.88
CA PRO A 39 -2.96 -1.51 20.29
C PRO A 39 -2.63 -0.15 20.91
N THR A 40 -3.61 0.76 20.87
CA THR A 40 -3.56 2.03 21.61
C THR A 40 -2.98 1.80 23.01
N PRO A 41 -1.94 2.56 23.44
CA PRO A 41 -1.24 2.30 24.70
C PRO A 41 -2.17 2.40 25.92
N PHE A 42 -3.25 3.17 25.82
CA PHE A 42 -4.30 3.31 26.83
C PHE A 42 -5.67 3.61 26.17
N PRO A 43 -6.79 3.38 26.87
CA PRO A 43 -8.13 3.68 26.33
C PRO A 43 -8.26 5.15 25.93
N ASN A 44 -8.91 5.40 24.79
CA ASN A 44 -9.11 6.75 24.23
C ASN A 44 -7.82 7.50 23.86
N SER A 45 -6.65 6.83 23.79
CA SER A 45 -5.44 7.47 23.31
C SER A 45 -5.60 7.93 21.86
N PHE A 46 -5.11 9.12 21.56
CA PHE A 46 -5.04 9.66 20.20
C PHE A 46 -3.60 10.00 19.81
N LYS A 47 -3.36 10.17 18.51
CA LYS A 47 -2.07 10.61 17.98
C LYS A 47 -2.05 12.14 17.92
N CYS A 48 -0.91 12.73 18.26
CA CYS A 48 -0.68 14.17 18.15
C CYS A 48 0.60 14.45 17.38
N PHE A 49 0.60 15.61 16.76
CA PHE A 49 1.80 16.20 16.20
C PHE A 49 2.66 16.76 17.33
N THR A 50 3.92 16.32 17.40
CA THR A 50 4.95 16.94 18.24
C THR A 50 6.05 17.44 17.33
N CYS A 51 6.25 18.75 17.28
CA CYS A 51 7.23 19.36 16.39
C CYS A 51 7.93 20.52 17.12
N ASP A 52 9.25 20.42 17.23
CA ASP A 52 10.08 21.49 17.80
C ASP A 52 10.60 22.36 16.65
N ASN A 53 10.32 23.66 16.70
CA ASN A 53 10.81 24.66 15.74
C ASN A 53 10.40 24.42 14.27
N ALA A 54 9.21 23.86 14.01
CA ALA A 54 8.68 23.80 12.65
C ALA A 54 8.40 25.21 12.09
N VAL A 55 8.72 25.43 10.82
CA VAL A 55 8.54 26.72 10.15
C VAL A 55 7.06 27.02 9.92
N ASP A 56 6.28 25.99 9.59
CA ASP A 56 4.84 26.08 9.42
C ASP A 56 4.14 24.74 9.78
N ASN A 57 2.81 24.75 9.68
CA ASN A 57 1.99 23.57 9.95
C ASN A 57 2.19 22.46 8.92
N TYR A 58 2.57 22.80 7.69
CA TYR A 58 2.83 21.77 6.67
C TYR A 58 4.09 20.98 7.05
N ASP A 59 5.18 21.67 7.38
CA ASP A 59 6.44 21.06 7.81
C ASP A 59 6.25 20.24 9.09
N CYS A 60 5.48 20.76 10.07
CA CYS A 60 5.14 19.99 11.27
C CYS A 60 4.40 18.69 10.91
N ASN A 61 3.31 18.78 10.15
CA ASN A 61 2.49 17.61 9.78
C ASN A 61 3.27 16.60 8.93
N ARG A 62 4.22 17.08 8.12
CA ARG A 62 5.01 16.28 7.18
C ARG A 62 6.08 15.42 7.86
N TRP A 63 6.65 15.91 8.98
CA TRP A 63 7.85 15.33 9.62
C TRP A 63 7.67 14.93 11.07
N ALA A 64 6.55 15.27 11.71
CA ALA A 64 6.24 14.80 13.04
C ALA A 64 6.25 13.27 13.11
N GLU A 65 6.70 12.76 14.25
CA GLU A 65 6.73 11.34 14.51
C GLU A 65 5.33 10.75 14.69
N ASP A 66 5.16 9.50 14.28
CA ASP A 66 3.93 8.74 14.49
C ASP A 66 3.84 8.22 15.93
N ARG A 67 3.62 9.13 16.89
CA ARG A 67 3.55 8.84 18.32
C ARG A 67 2.17 9.11 18.92
N TRP A 68 1.88 8.40 20.00
CA TRP A 68 0.70 8.63 20.83
C TRP A 68 0.92 9.84 21.75
N CYS A 69 -0.17 10.52 22.11
CA CYS A 69 -0.11 11.58 23.11
C CYS A 69 0.15 11.02 24.51
N PRO A 70 0.68 11.83 25.42
CA PRO A 70 0.73 11.49 26.84
C PRO A 70 -0.66 11.18 27.38
N GLU A 71 -0.76 10.29 28.38
CA GLU A 71 -2.04 9.92 29.00
C GLU A 71 -2.71 11.07 29.77
N SER A 72 -1.92 12.07 30.18
CA SER A 72 -2.40 13.26 30.89
C SER A 72 -2.97 14.35 29.98
N GLU A 73 -2.92 14.16 28.66
CA GLU A 73 -3.40 15.13 27.66
C GLU A 73 -4.82 14.80 27.16
#